data_AF-A0A1Q5HM21-F1
#
_entry.id   AF-A0A1Q5HM21-F1
#
_cell.length_a   1.000
_cell.length_b   1.000
_cell.length_c   1.000
_cell.angle_alpha   90.00
_cell.angle_beta   90.00
_cell.angle_gamma   90.00
#
_symmetry.space_group_name_H-M   'P 1'
#
loop_
_entity.id
_entity.type
_entity.pdbx_description
1 polymer ?
#
loop_
_entity_poly.entity_id
_entity_poly.type
_entity_poly.pdbx_seq_one_letter_code
_entity_poly.pdbx_strand_id
1 'polypeptide(L)'
;MGQRRQRGLTALHEGTVRFDIAGDGSVDHWLVSIARGEVTAARQATGGDAVVRADRAVFDRIARGEAYFLTTVLRGEAEVEGSPRLFATVRRLFPSPPGSRPEPHREDDNG
;
A
#
# COMPACT_ATOMS: atom_id res chain seq x y z
N MET A 1 -18.70 7.13 4.12
CA MET A 1 -18.33 6.11 5.12
C MET A 1 -18.37 4.75 4.45
N GLY A 2 -17.24 4.04 4.38
CA GLY A 2 -17.15 2.71 3.78
C GLY A 2 -16.16 1.87 4.59
N GLN A 3 -16.67 1.10 5.54
CA GLN A 3 -15.86 0.26 6.42
C GLN A 3 -15.67 -1.08 5.73
N ARG A 4 -14.49 -1.30 5.13
CA ARG A 4 -14.16 -2.57 4.47
C ARG A 4 -13.29 -3.39 5.42
N ARG A 5 -13.92 -4.23 6.25
CA ARG A 5 -13.20 -5.19 7.12
C ARG A 5 -12.50 -6.24 6.26
N GLN A 6 -11.19 -6.12 6.10
CA GLN A 6 -10.36 -7.15 5.46
C GLN A 6 -9.84 -8.11 6.53
N ARG A 7 -10.29 -9.37 6.51
CA ARG A 7 -9.74 -10.43 7.39
C ARG A 7 -8.38 -10.87 6.85
N GLY A 8 -7.30 -10.60 7.60
CA GLY A 8 -5.93 -10.99 7.25
C GLY A 8 -4.81 -10.10 7.83
N LEU A 9 -5.17 -9.03 8.55
CA LEU A 9 -4.27 -7.92 8.81
C LEU A 9 -3.53 -7.96 10.17
N THR A 10 -3.71 -9.03 10.96
CA THR A 10 -3.17 -9.16 12.33
C THR A 10 -1.63 -9.15 12.40
N ALA A 11 -0.95 -9.38 11.27
CA ALA A 11 0.51 -9.37 11.18
C ALA A 11 1.12 -7.99 10.81
N LEU A 12 0.30 -6.96 10.61
CA LEU A 12 0.81 -5.60 10.39
C LEU A 12 1.21 -4.96 11.72
N HIS A 13 2.31 -4.21 11.69
CA HIS A 13 2.62 -3.28 12.77
C HIS A 13 1.53 -2.22 12.82
N GLU A 14 1.04 -1.92 14.02
CA GLU A 14 0.10 -0.81 14.24
C GLU A 14 0.77 0.53 13.91
N GLY A 15 -0.02 1.46 13.37
CA GLY A 15 0.48 2.78 13.00
C GLY A 15 -0.40 3.47 11.98
N THR A 16 0.05 4.64 11.55
CA THR A 16 -0.67 5.51 10.63
C THR A 16 0.19 5.87 9.42
N VAL A 17 -0.40 5.83 8.24
CA VAL A 17 0.25 6.17 6.97
C VAL A 17 -0.58 7.23 6.28
N ARG A 18 0.02 8.38 5.99
CA ARG A 18 -0.61 9.42 5.18
C ARG A 18 -0.27 9.23 3.71
N PHE A 19 -1.27 9.24 2.85
CA PHE A 19 -1.12 9.27 1.40
C PHE A 19 -1.41 10.69 0.91
N ASP A 20 -0.41 11.30 0.29
CA ASP A 20 -0.53 12.58 -0.40
C ASP A 20 -0.59 12.28 -1.90
N ILE A 21 -1.79 12.37 -2.48
CA ILE A 21 -2.06 11.97 -3.87
C ILE A 21 -2.23 13.22 -4.72
N ALA A 22 -1.26 13.53 -5.57
CA ALA A 22 -1.34 14.69 -6.46
C ALA A 22 -2.24 14.39 -7.68
N GLY A 23 -3.16 15.29 -7.99
CA GLY A 23 -4.07 15.17 -9.13
C GLY A 23 -4.87 16.43 -9.40
N ASP A 24 -5.09 16.74 -10.68
CA ASP A 24 -5.93 17.87 -11.14
C ASP A 24 -5.62 19.21 -10.46
N GLY A 25 -4.33 19.49 -10.23
CA GLY A 25 -3.85 20.73 -9.60
C GLY A 25 -4.03 20.80 -8.08
N SER A 26 -4.43 19.72 -7.44
CA SER A 26 -4.61 19.62 -5.99
C SER A 26 -3.94 18.36 -5.42
N VAL A 27 -3.84 18.29 -4.09
CA VAL A 27 -3.35 17.10 -3.39
C VAL A 27 -4.46 16.55 -2.49
N ASP A 28 -4.88 15.32 -2.77
CA ASP A 28 -5.78 14.57 -1.91
C ASP A 28 -4.98 13.96 -0.75
N HIS A 29 -5.32 14.32 0.49
CA HIS A 29 -4.68 13.78 1.68
C HIS A 29 -5.55 12.75 2.39
N TRP A 30 -5.01 11.55 2.58
CA TRP A 30 -5.69 10.44 3.27
C TRP A 30 -4.81 9.86 4.36
N LEU A 31 -5.29 9.88 5.61
CA LEU A 31 -4.65 9.16 6.72
C LEU A 31 -5.27 7.76 6.83
N VAL A 32 -4.44 6.75 6.66
CA VAL A 32 -4.79 5.35 6.84
C VAL A 32 -4.26 4.87 8.18
N SER A 33 -5.15 4.46 9.07
CA SER A 33 -4.81 3.94 10.39
C SER A 33 -4.98 2.43 10.44
N ILE A 34 -3.95 1.77 10.96
CA ILE A 34 -3.88 0.33 11.12
C ILE A 34 -3.75 0.04 12.61
N ALA A 35 -4.77 -0.61 13.17
CA ALA A 35 -4.77 -1.01 14.57
C ALA A 35 -5.52 -2.32 14.74
N ARG A 36 -4.96 -3.27 15.49
CA ARG A 36 -5.60 -4.57 15.81
C ARG A 36 -6.16 -5.31 14.59
N GLY A 37 -5.47 -5.25 13.46
CA GLY A 37 -5.90 -5.88 12.21
C GLY A 37 -7.07 -5.19 11.49
N GLU A 38 -7.42 -3.97 11.89
CA GLU A 38 -8.38 -3.12 11.20
C GLU A 38 -7.66 -2.02 10.41
N VAL A 39 -8.13 -1.76 9.19
CA VAL A 39 -7.69 -0.64 8.37
C VAL A 39 -8.82 0.36 8.27
N THR A 40 -8.55 1.61 8.62
CA THR A 40 -9.47 2.73 8.45
C THR A 40 -8.79 3.82 7.63
N ALA A 41 -9.58 4.57 6.85
CA ALA A 41 -9.07 5.66 6.03
C ALA A 41 -9.95 6.90 6.23
N ALA A 42 -9.33 8.04 6.46
CA ALA A 42 -10.01 9.33 6.63
C ALA A 42 -9.28 10.43 5.85
N ARG A 43 -10.03 11.41 5.34
CA ARG A 43 -9.43 12.62 4.74
C ARG A 43 -8.82 13.45 5.85
N GLN A 44 -7.48 13.55 5.87
CA GLN A 44 -6.74 14.29 6.89
C GLN A 44 -5.38 14.69 6.32
N ALA A 45 -5.09 16.01 6.35
CA ALA A 45 -3.88 16.59 5.75
C ALA A 45 -2.64 16.55 6.66
N THR A 46 -2.79 16.10 7.90
CA THR A 46 -1.73 16.14 8.92
C THR A 46 -1.59 14.82 9.66
N GLY A 47 -0.45 14.64 10.32
CA GLY A 47 -0.11 13.37 10.99
C GLY A 47 0.43 12.33 10.01
N GLY A 48 0.43 11.08 10.47
CA GLY A 48 1.08 9.94 9.80
C GLY A 48 2.46 9.68 10.37
N ASP A 49 2.71 8.44 10.77
CA ASP A 49 4.03 7.94 11.15
C ASP A 49 4.91 7.68 9.92
N ALA A 50 4.27 7.55 8.76
CA ALA A 50 4.88 7.54 7.44
C ALA A 50 4.01 8.34 6.45
N VAL A 51 4.65 8.90 5.43
CA VAL A 51 3.99 9.62 4.33
C VAL A 51 4.38 8.97 3.02
N VAL A 52 3.39 8.69 2.17
CA VAL A 52 3.57 8.22 0.80
C VAL A 52 3.09 9.32 -0.13
N ARG A 53 3.93 9.72 -1.08
CA ARG A 53 3.56 10.71 -2.11
C ARG A 53 3.59 10.06 -3.48
N ALA A 54 2.56 10.29 -4.26
CA ALA A 54 2.47 9.80 -5.64
C ALA A 54 1.43 10.61 -6.42
N ASP A 55 1.58 10.64 -7.75
CA ASP A 55 0.49 11.12 -8.61
C ASP A 55 -0.68 10.14 -8.61
N ARG A 56 -1.89 10.66 -8.89
CA ARG A 56 -3.13 9.89 -8.93
C ARG A 56 -3.04 8.66 -9.83
N ALA A 57 -2.40 8.81 -10.99
CA ALA A 57 -2.22 7.72 -11.94
C ALA A 57 -1.34 6.59 -11.36
N VAL A 58 -0.28 6.95 -10.61
CA VAL A 58 0.60 5.96 -9.96
C VAL A 58 -0.15 5.27 -8.82
N PHE A 59 -0.81 6.05 -7.96
CA PHE A 59 -1.59 5.52 -6.85
C PHE A 59 -2.68 4.53 -7.32
N ASP A 60 -3.43 4.88 -8.37
CA ASP A 60 -4.50 4.03 -8.90
C ASP A 60 -3.95 2.68 -9.42
N ARG A 61 -2.80 2.67 -10.12
CA ARG A 61 -2.15 1.43 -10.56
C ARG A 61 -1.76 0.55 -9.38
N ILE A 62 -1.18 1.13 -8.34
CA ILE A 62 -0.77 0.39 -7.13
C ILE A 62 -2.01 -0.15 -6.40
N ALA A 63 -3.06 0.67 -6.23
CA ALA A 63 -4.30 0.27 -5.57
C ALA A 63 -5.04 -0.85 -6.30
N ARG A 64 -4.93 -0.92 -7.63
CA ARG A 64 -5.48 -2.00 -8.47
C ARG A 64 -4.59 -3.25 -8.54
N GLY A 65 -3.37 -3.20 -8.00
CA GLY A 65 -2.39 -4.28 -8.12
C GLY A 65 -1.74 -4.38 -9.51
N GLU A 66 -1.86 -3.34 -10.33
CA GLU A 66 -1.24 -3.26 -11.66
C GLU A 66 0.23 -2.82 -11.56
N ALA A 67 0.63 -2.23 -10.43
CA ALA A 67 2.00 -1.85 -10.13
C ALA A 67 2.40 -2.30 -8.72
N TYR A 68 3.66 -2.71 -8.58
CA TYR A 68 4.22 -3.07 -7.29
C TYR A 68 4.79 -1.85 -6.57
N PHE A 69 4.28 -1.57 -5.36
CA PHE A 69 4.63 -0.38 -4.58
C PHE A 69 6.15 -0.16 -4.43
N LEU A 70 6.91 -1.20 -4.09
CA LEU A 70 8.36 -1.05 -3.93
C LEU A 70 9.04 -0.69 -5.26
N THR A 71 8.55 -1.18 -6.40
CA THR A 71 9.13 -0.85 -7.71
C THR A 71 8.85 0.60 -8.07
N THR A 72 7.66 1.14 -7.78
CA THR A 72 7.35 2.56 -8.06
C THR A 72 8.24 3.48 -7.22
N VAL A 73 8.54 3.10 -5.97
CA VAL A 73 9.47 3.85 -5.12
C VAL A 73 10.90 3.81 -5.66
N LEU A 74 11.41 2.63 -6.03
CA LEU A 74 12.76 2.49 -6.57
C LEU A 74 12.96 3.22 -7.91
N ARG A 75 11.88 3.43 -8.67
CA ARG A 75 11.90 4.20 -9.93
C ARG A 75 11.70 5.70 -9.73
N GLY A 76 11.41 6.15 -8.51
CA GLY A 76 11.06 7.55 -8.23
C GLY A 76 9.68 7.97 -8.72
N GLU A 77 8.80 7.01 -9.05
CA GLU A 77 7.39 7.28 -9.40
C GLU A 77 6.53 7.55 -8.14
N ALA A 78 6.99 7.09 -6.99
CA ALA A 78 6.39 7.35 -5.69
C ALA A 78 7.50 7.61 -4.66
N GLU A 79 7.19 8.39 -3.63
CA GLU A 79 8.11 8.71 -2.55
C GLU A 79 7.56 8.19 -1.23
N VAL A 80 8.45 7.79 -0.32
CA VAL A 80 8.09 7.38 1.04
C VAL A 80 9.00 8.07 2.03
N GLU A 81 8.39 8.71 3.02
CA GLU A 81 9.05 9.34 4.16
C GLU A 81 8.57 8.72 5.47
N GLY A 82 9.41 8.78 6.50
CA GLY A 82 9.10 8.32 7.85
C GLY A 82 9.74 6.97 8.19
N SER A 83 9.06 6.18 9.03
CA SER A 83 9.67 4.97 9.62
C SER A 83 9.84 3.81 8.62
N PRO A 84 11.06 3.24 8.47
CA PRO A 84 11.30 2.06 7.62
C PRO A 84 10.44 0.84 7.99
N ARG A 85 10.01 0.73 9.25
CA ARG A 85 9.13 -0.37 9.71
C ARG A 85 7.76 -0.31 9.03
N LEU A 86 7.28 0.90 8.75
CA LEU A 86 5.99 1.12 8.10
C LEU A 86 6.05 0.91 6.59
N PHE A 87 7.23 0.94 5.98
CA PHE A 87 7.39 0.55 4.58
C PHE A 87 6.89 -0.89 4.34
N ALA A 88 7.25 -1.82 5.23
CA ALA A 88 6.78 -3.20 5.18
C ALA A 88 5.26 -3.30 5.38
N THR A 89 4.68 -2.42 6.20
CA THR A 89 3.24 -2.33 6.43
C THR A 89 2.51 -1.81 5.20
N VAL A 90 2.98 -0.71 4.60
CA VAL A 90 2.40 -0.12 3.37
C VAL A 90 2.41 -1.11 2.23
N ARG A 91 3.53 -1.83 2.01
CA ARG A 91 3.62 -2.86 0.98
C ARG A 91 2.54 -3.93 1.11
N ARG A 92 2.12 -4.28 2.33
CA ARG A 92 1.10 -5.29 2.59
C ARG A 92 -0.34 -4.77 2.46
N LEU A 93 -0.56 -3.45 2.48
CA LEU A 93 -1.88 -2.87 2.17
C LEU A 93 -2.26 -3.06 0.70
N PHE A 94 -1.25 -3.19 -0.17
CA PHE A 94 -1.47 -3.32 -1.59
C PHE A 94 -1.54 -4.79 -2.02
N PRO A 95 -2.44 -5.12 -2.95
CA PRO A 95 -2.49 -6.46 -3.51
C PRO A 95 -1.19 -6.77 -4.26
N SER A 96 -0.71 -8.01 -4.15
CA SER A 96 0.38 -8.48 -5.02
C SER A 96 -0.08 -8.47 -6.48
N PRO A 97 0.76 -8.02 -7.43
CA PRO A 97 0.40 -8.06 -8.84
C PRO A 97 0.08 -9.48 -9.32
N PRO A 98 -0.87 -9.64 -10.25
CA PRO A 98 -1.11 -10.93 -10.89
C PRO A 98 0.20 -11.43 -11.54
N GLY A 99 0.56 -12.69 -11.28
CA GLY A 99 1.82 -13.30 -11.74
C GLY A 99 2.96 -13.33 -10.72
N SER A 100 2.80 -12.73 -9.54
CA SER A 100 3.80 -12.84 -8.44
C SER A 100 3.65 -14.10 -7.57
N ARG A 101 2.74 -15.02 -7.94
CA ARG A 101 2.64 -16.32 -7.30
C ARG A 101 3.74 -17.20 -7.92
N PRO A 102 4.67 -17.78 -7.14
CA PRO A 102 5.52 -18.83 -7.67
C PRO A 102 4.57 -19.91 -8.17
N GLU A 103 4.59 -20.19 -9.47
CA GLU A 103 3.90 -21.36 -9.98
C GLU A 103 4.39 -22.56 -9.17
N PRO A 104 3.49 -23.44 -8.69
CA PRO A 104 3.96 -24.67 -8.09
C PRO A 104 4.79 -25.36 -9.16
N HIS A 105 6.08 -25.54 -8.88
CA HIS A 105 6.94 -26.43 -9.61
C HIS A 105 6.19 -27.77 -9.65
N ARG A 106 5.61 -28.10 -10.80
CA ARG A 106 5.23 -29.47 -11.09
C ARG A 106 6.56 -30.20 -11.15
N GLU A 107 6.93 -30.81 -10.02
CA GLU A 107 7.77 -31.98 -10.04
C GLU A 107 6.97 -33.00 -10.84
N ASP A 108 7.24 -33.02 -12.14
CA ASP A 108 6.93 -34.15 -13.00
C ASP A 108 7.77 -35.32 -12.49
N ASP A 109 7.29 -35.94 -11.42
CA ASP A 109 7.59 -37.33 -11.10
C ASP A 109 6.92 -38.16 -12.19
N ASN A 110 7.72 -38.60 -13.15
CA ASN A 110 7.34 -39.69 -14.04
C ASN A 110 8.56 -40.56 -14.33
N GLY A 111 8.69 -41.61 -13.50
CA GLY A 111 8.82 -43.00 -13.94
C GLY A 111 10.07 -43.38 -14.73
#